data_AF-A0A2S0I7Y4-F1
#
_entry.id   AF-A0A2S0I7Y4-F1
#
_cell.length_a   1.000
_cell.length_b   1.000
_cell.length_c   1.000
_cell.angle_alpha   90.00
_cell.angle_beta   90.00
_cell.angle_gamma   90.00
#
_symmetry.space_group_name_H-M   'P 1'
#
loop_
_entity.id
_entity.type
_entity.pdbx_description
1 polymer ?
#
loop_
_entity_poly.entity_id
_entity_poly.type
_entity_poly.pdbx_seq_one_letter_code
_entity_poly.pdbx_strand_id
1 'polypeptide(L)'
;MTNRDGKASTAEEQMREILDALLADDRDISARAVARLHPSIKAASSFTRNTSRSQMLAEYQQRQSEYRRWRGRVAKRSGADTAASLADKDIRIAELQATVQLLTASHLAMLRVVGELGGFSKWAKFYEHYRDARDKLGDLGALPSVSALDVSRRGK
;
A
#
# COMPACT_ATOMS: atom_id res chain seq x y z
N MET A 1 13.16 -42.45 4.24
CA MET A 1 11.80 -41.94 4.46
C MET A 1 11.86 -40.41 4.55
N THR A 2 11.67 -39.68 3.44
CA THR A 2 11.43 -38.20 3.38
C THR A 2 11.28 -37.78 1.90
N ASN A 3 10.08 -37.94 1.31
CA ASN A 3 9.80 -37.44 -0.06
C ASN A 3 8.35 -36.88 -0.18
N ARG A 4 7.73 -36.54 0.96
CA ARG A 4 6.36 -35.99 1.01
C ARG A 4 6.35 -34.46 1.04
N ASP A 5 7.33 -33.84 1.68
CA ASP A 5 7.31 -32.38 1.92
C ASP A 5 7.56 -31.59 0.62
N GLY A 6 8.49 -32.06 -0.23
CA GLY A 6 8.74 -31.42 -1.54
C GLY A 6 7.54 -31.50 -2.51
N LYS A 7 6.77 -32.59 -2.48
CA LYS A 7 5.56 -32.73 -3.32
C LYS A 7 4.40 -31.86 -2.83
N ALA A 8 4.33 -31.58 -1.53
CA ALA A 8 3.28 -30.75 -0.97
C ALA A 8 3.45 -29.28 -1.40
N SER A 9 4.69 -28.76 -1.38
CA SER A 9 5.01 -27.39 -1.85
C SER A 9 4.62 -27.20 -3.30
N THR A 10 5.03 -28.10 -4.20
CA THR A 10 4.72 -27.98 -5.63
C THR A 10 3.22 -28.05 -5.92
N ALA A 11 2.46 -28.86 -5.18
CA ALA A 11 0.99 -28.91 -5.35
C ALA A 11 0.31 -27.63 -4.82
N GLU A 12 0.84 -27.01 -3.76
CA GLU A 12 0.31 -25.74 -3.23
C GLU A 12 0.67 -24.56 -4.15
N GLU A 13 1.86 -24.56 -4.75
CA GLU A 13 2.25 -23.60 -5.80
C GLU A 13 1.35 -23.72 -7.03
N GLN A 14 1.13 -24.95 -7.54
CA GLN A 14 0.21 -25.18 -8.66
C GLN A 14 -1.23 -24.75 -8.34
N MET A 15 -1.69 -24.97 -7.11
CA MET A 15 -2.99 -24.49 -6.66
C MET A 15 -3.06 -22.96 -6.68
N ARG A 16 -2.01 -22.28 -6.20
CA ARG A 16 -1.94 -20.82 -6.20
C ARG A 16 -2.02 -20.25 -7.62
N GLU A 17 -1.25 -20.78 -8.56
CA GLU A 17 -1.29 -20.35 -9.96
C GLU A 17 -2.69 -20.49 -10.57
N ILE A 18 -3.37 -21.59 -10.29
CA ILE A 18 -4.75 -21.82 -10.76
C ILE A 18 -5.72 -20.81 -10.14
N LEU A 19 -5.58 -20.53 -8.84
CA LEU A 19 -6.41 -19.57 -8.14
C LEU A 19 -6.20 -18.14 -8.65
N ASP A 20 -4.96 -17.76 -8.95
CA ASP A 20 -4.62 -16.47 -9.56
C ASP A 20 -5.26 -16.35 -10.95
N ALA A 21 -5.17 -17.40 -11.78
CA ALA A 21 -5.81 -17.42 -13.10
C ALA A 21 -7.35 -17.33 -13.00
N LEU A 22 -7.97 -18.05 -12.07
CA LEU A 22 -9.42 -17.97 -11.85
C LEU A 22 -9.85 -16.57 -11.38
N LEU A 23 -9.06 -15.93 -10.52
CA LEU A 23 -9.32 -14.58 -10.04
C LEU A 23 -9.18 -13.54 -11.17
N ALA A 24 -8.14 -13.67 -12.00
CA ALA A 24 -7.90 -12.79 -13.14
C ALA A 24 -9.01 -12.88 -14.20
N ASP A 25 -9.48 -14.09 -14.49
CA ASP A 25 -10.57 -14.34 -15.45
C ASP A 25 -11.97 -14.06 -14.87
N ASP A 26 -12.07 -13.65 -13.59
CA ASP A 26 -13.32 -13.53 -12.82
C ASP A 26 -14.20 -14.80 -12.85
N ARG A 27 -13.57 -15.97 -12.96
CA ARG A 27 -14.25 -17.28 -12.92
C ARG A 27 -14.48 -17.72 -11.47
N ASP A 28 -15.60 -18.40 -11.21
CA ASP A 28 -15.96 -18.78 -9.84
C ASP A 28 -14.90 -19.66 -9.16
N ILE A 29 -14.37 -19.17 -8.05
CA ILE A 29 -13.35 -19.87 -7.26
C ILE A 29 -14.04 -20.90 -6.35
N SER A 30 -13.83 -22.18 -6.66
CA SER A 30 -14.32 -23.29 -5.85
C SER A 30 -13.36 -24.48 -5.87
N ALA A 31 -13.41 -25.34 -4.86
CA ALA A 31 -12.58 -26.55 -4.80
C ALA A 31 -12.78 -27.46 -6.03
N ARG A 32 -13.99 -27.48 -6.61
CA ARG A 32 -14.28 -28.21 -7.85
C ARG A 32 -13.64 -27.57 -9.07
N ALA A 33 -13.65 -26.24 -9.16
CA ALA A 33 -12.99 -25.51 -10.24
C ALA A 33 -11.47 -25.76 -10.23
N VAL A 34 -10.85 -25.67 -9.04
CA VAL A 34 -9.42 -25.98 -8.86
C VAL A 34 -9.13 -27.43 -9.24
N ALA A 35 -9.92 -28.40 -8.74
CA ALA A 35 -9.72 -29.82 -9.04
C ALA A 35 -9.77 -30.19 -10.53
N ARG A 36 -10.57 -29.46 -11.33
CA ARG A 36 -10.62 -29.66 -12.79
C ARG A 36 -9.32 -29.24 -13.46
N LEU A 37 -8.72 -28.14 -13.00
CA LEU A 37 -7.53 -27.53 -13.60
C LEU A 37 -6.22 -28.08 -13.02
N HIS A 38 -6.24 -28.61 -11.79
CA HIS A 38 -5.03 -29.05 -11.10
C HIS A 38 -4.39 -30.28 -11.78
N PRO A 39 -3.07 -30.29 -12.05
CA PRO A 39 -2.42 -31.40 -12.76
C PRO A 39 -2.54 -32.76 -12.05
N SER A 40 -2.24 -32.79 -10.74
CA SER A 40 -2.17 -34.02 -9.94
C SER A 40 -3.37 -34.28 -9.02
N ILE A 41 -3.98 -33.25 -8.43
CA ILE A 41 -5.08 -33.38 -7.46
C ILE A 41 -6.43 -33.19 -8.15
N LYS A 42 -7.10 -34.29 -8.51
CA LYS A 42 -8.40 -34.24 -9.21
C LYS A 42 -9.63 -34.29 -8.31
N ALA A 43 -9.46 -34.53 -7.00
CA ALA A 43 -10.56 -34.62 -6.05
C ALA A 43 -10.76 -33.32 -5.29
N ALA A 44 -11.97 -32.75 -5.32
CA ALA A 44 -12.32 -31.53 -4.60
C ALA A 44 -12.09 -31.66 -3.07
N SER A 45 -12.32 -32.85 -2.52
CA SER A 45 -12.12 -33.15 -1.09
C SER A 45 -10.67 -33.02 -0.65
N SER A 46 -9.70 -33.18 -1.54
CA SER A 46 -8.28 -33.03 -1.23
C SER A 46 -7.87 -31.57 -0.96
N PHE A 47 -8.66 -30.61 -1.48
CA PHE A 47 -8.48 -29.19 -1.22
C PHE A 47 -9.16 -28.75 0.07
N THR A 48 -10.34 -29.30 0.38
CA THR A 48 -11.12 -28.89 1.56
C THR A 48 -10.71 -29.62 2.84
N ARG A 49 -10.15 -30.83 2.76
CA ARG A 49 -9.69 -31.60 3.93
C ARG A 49 -8.30 -31.21 4.43
N ASN A 50 -7.47 -30.63 3.57
CA ASN A 50 -6.16 -30.14 3.96
C ASN A 50 -6.27 -28.68 4.44
N THR A 51 -5.78 -28.40 5.65
CA THR A 51 -5.92 -27.07 6.27
C THR A 51 -5.27 -25.95 5.45
N SER A 52 -4.04 -26.15 4.95
CA SER A 52 -3.32 -25.15 4.13
C SER A 52 -4.10 -24.79 2.87
N ARG A 53 -4.51 -25.81 2.09
CA ARG A 53 -5.27 -25.62 0.84
C ARG A 53 -6.65 -25.02 1.08
N SER A 54 -7.32 -25.41 2.17
CA SER A 54 -8.64 -24.90 2.53
C SER A 54 -8.57 -23.41 2.90
N GLN A 55 -7.56 -23.01 3.67
CA GLN A 55 -7.31 -21.60 4.00
C GLN A 55 -7.00 -20.78 2.75
N MET A 56 -6.11 -21.26 1.88
CA MET A 56 -5.80 -20.59 0.61
C MET A 56 -7.05 -20.42 -0.26
N LEU A 57 -7.89 -21.46 -0.37
CA LEU A 57 -9.15 -21.36 -1.11
C LEU A 57 -10.06 -20.28 -0.52
N ALA A 58 -10.21 -20.23 0.80
CA ALA A 58 -11.05 -19.25 1.48
C ALA A 58 -10.56 -17.81 1.28
N GLU A 59 -9.26 -17.57 1.37
CA GLU A 59 -8.65 -16.25 1.10
C GLU A 59 -8.94 -15.77 -0.31
N TYR A 60 -8.80 -16.65 -1.31
CA TYR A 60 -9.07 -16.29 -2.69
C TYR A 60 -10.57 -16.06 -2.97
N GLN A 61 -11.45 -16.84 -2.34
CA GLN A 61 -12.89 -16.61 -2.39
C GLN A 61 -13.29 -15.26 -1.76
N GLN A 62 -12.67 -14.91 -0.63
CA GLN A 62 -12.84 -13.60 0.00
C GLN A 62 -12.42 -12.48 -0.96
N ARG A 63 -11.22 -12.56 -1.54
CA ARG A 63 -10.70 -11.58 -2.53
C ARG A 63 -11.63 -11.43 -3.73
N GLN A 64 -12.14 -12.53 -4.29
CA GLN A 64 -13.11 -12.48 -5.39
C GLN A 64 -14.41 -11.80 -4.98
N SER A 65 -14.92 -12.09 -3.78
CA SER A 65 -16.14 -11.46 -3.27
C SER A 65 -15.98 -9.94 -3.10
N GLU A 66 -14.82 -9.50 -2.62
CA GLU A 66 -14.49 -8.09 -2.45
C GLU A 66 -14.34 -7.38 -3.79
N TYR A 67 -13.64 -8.01 -4.73
CA TYR A 67 -13.51 -7.51 -6.10
C TYR A 67 -14.87 -7.34 -6.77
N ARG A 68 -15.73 -8.36 -6.72
CA ARG A 68 -17.09 -8.32 -7.29
C ARG A 68 -17.98 -7.29 -6.59
N ARG A 69 -17.88 -7.15 -5.26
CA ARG A 69 -18.58 -6.09 -4.51
C ARG A 69 -18.13 -4.69 -4.96
N TRP A 70 -16.83 -4.48 -5.11
CA TRP A 70 -16.29 -3.20 -5.56
C TRP A 70 -16.73 -2.89 -7.00
N ARG A 71 -16.56 -3.85 -7.91
CA ARG A 71 -17.02 -3.73 -9.31
C ARG A 71 -18.52 -3.44 -9.41
N GLY A 72 -19.34 -4.10 -8.59
CA GLY A 72 -20.78 -3.85 -8.52
C GLY A 72 -21.14 -2.45 -7.99
N ARG A 73 -20.33 -1.87 -7.10
CA ARG A 73 -20.49 -0.47 -6.67
C ARG A 73 -20.06 0.51 -7.75
N VAL A 74 -18.95 0.23 -8.44
CA VAL A 74 -18.43 1.06 -9.54
C VAL A 74 -19.35 1.01 -10.75
N ALA A 75 -20.05 -0.09 -11.03
CA ALA A 75 -21.05 -0.14 -12.09
C ALA A 75 -22.35 0.62 -11.76
N LYS A 76 -22.63 0.85 -10.47
CA LYS A 76 -23.82 1.59 -9.99
C LYS A 76 -23.61 3.09 -9.92
N ARG A 77 -22.37 3.56 -9.76
CA ARG A 77 -21.98 4.95 -10.06
C ARG A 77 -21.65 5.00 -11.54
N SER A 78 -22.00 6.03 -12.29
CA SER A 78 -21.55 6.06 -13.68
C SER A 78 -20.01 6.08 -13.67
N GLY A 79 -19.35 5.35 -14.58
CA GLY A 79 -17.88 5.39 -14.66
C GLY A 79 -17.35 6.81 -14.81
N ALA A 80 -18.14 7.68 -15.43
CA ALA A 80 -17.91 9.11 -15.53
C ALA A 80 -17.91 9.82 -14.16
N ASP A 81 -18.86 9.54 -13.26
CA ASP A 81 -18.88 10.14 -11.92
C ASP A 81 -17.69 9.71 -11.07
N THR A 82 -17.22 8.47 -11.25
CA THR A 82 -16.04 7.97 -10.53
C THR A 82 -14.77 8.61 -11.05
N ALA A 83 -14.63 8.76 -12.37
CA ALA A 83 -13.50 9.45 -12.99
C ALA A 83 -13.47 10.94 -12.63
N ALA A 84 -14.63 11.61 -12.64
CA ALA A 84 -14.74 13.01 -12.22
C ALA A 84 -14.37 13.18 -10.75
N SER A 85 -14.91 12.34 -9.86
CA SER A 85 -14.57 12.41 -8.43
C SER A 85 -13.09 12.11 -8.15
N LEU A 86 -12.44 11.27 -8.97
CA LEU A 86 -11.00 11.01 -8.85
C LEU A 86 -10.19 12.23 -9.28
N ALA A 87 -10.54 12.84 -10.42
CA ALA A 87 -9.90 14.06 -10.89
C ALA A 87 -10.02 15.21 -9.89
N ASP A 88 -11.20 15.40 -9.29
CA ASP A 88 -11.43 16.41 -8.24
C ASP A 88 -10.54 16.16 -7.01
N LYS A 89 -10.37 14.89 -6.62
CA LYS A 89 -9.48 14.53 -5.51
C LYS A 89 -8.01 14.78 -5.85
N ASP A 90 -7.58 14.50 -7.07
CA ASP A 90 -6.20 14.75 -7.52
C ASP A 90 -5.89 16.25 -7.56
N ILE A 91 -6.84 17.08 -8.02
CA ILE A 91 -6.74 18.54 -7.94
C ILE A 91 -6.58 18.96 -6.47
N ARG A 92 -7.42 18.43 -5.58
CA ARG A 92 -7.34 18.77 -4.16
C ARG A 92 -6.02 18.33 -3.51
N ILE A 93 -5.47 17.19 -3.90
CA ILE A 93 -4.15 16.74 -3.45
C ILE A 93 -3.07 17.73 -3.90
N ALA A 94 -3.09 18.16 -5.16
CA ALA A 94 -2.14 19.13 -5.69
C ALA A 94 -2.19 20.47 -4.95
N GLU A 95 -3.40 20.97 -4.65
CA GLU A 95 -3.59 22.19 -3.84
C GLU A 95 -3.01 22.07 -2.43
N LEU A 96 -3.27 20.93 -1.76
CA LEU A 96 -2.77 20.68 -0.41
C LEU A 96 -1.24 20.56 -0.41
N GLN A 97 -0.65 19.92 -1.41
CA GLN A 97 0.80 19.82 -1.56
C GLN A 97 1.43 21.21 -1.78
N ALA A 98 0.85 22.04 -2.64
CA ALA A 98 1.31 23.41 -2.83
C ALA A 98 1.24 24.24 -1.53
N THR A 99 0.17 24.06 -0.75
CA THR A 99 -0.01 24.73 0.55
C THR A 99 1.06 24.29 1.55
N VAL A 100 1.34 23.00 1.65
CA VAL A 100 2.40 22.47 2.53
C VAL A 100 3.75 23.04 2.12
N GLN A 101 4.09 23.06 0.83
CA GLN A 101 5.35 23.63 0.34
C GLN A 101 5.49 25.11 0.71
N LEU A 102 4.43 25.91 0.51
CA LEU A 102 4.41 27.33 0.89
C LEU A 102 4.62 27.51 2.39
N LEU A 103 3.94 26.71 3.22
CA LEU A 103 4.07 26.78 4.67
C LEU A 103 5.47 26.36 5.13
N THR A 104 6.03 25.29 4.56
CA THR A 104 7.41 24.85 4.82
C THR A 104 8.42 25.94 4.46
N ALA A 105 8.29 26.56 3.28
CA ALA A 105 9.16 27.66 2.86
C ALA A 105 9.05 28.85 3.84
N SER A 106 7.83 29.19 4.26
CA SER A 106 7.58 30.26 5.23
C SER A 106 8.21 29.97 6.59
N HIS A 107 8.05 28.74 7.10
CA HIS A 107 8.66 28.30 8.36
C HIS A 107 10.18 28.31 8.29
N LEU A 108 10.77 27.85 7.18
CA LEU A 108 12.22 27.90 6.99
C LEU A 108 12.75 29.33 6.93
N ALA A 109 12.03 30.25 6.27
CA ALA A 109 12.39 31.66 6.24
C ALA A 109 12.36 32.26 7.66
N MET A 110 11.32 32.00 8.44
CA MET A 110 11.23 32.43 9.84
C MET A 110 12.35 31.85 10.70
N LEU A 111 12.64 30.55 10.57
CA LEU A 111 13.74 29.89 11.28
C LEU A 111 15.10 30.54 10.99
N ARG A 112 15.36 30.87 9.72
CA ARG A 112 16.59 31.56 9.32
C ARG A 112 16.70 32.94 9.97
N VAL A 113 15.63 33.74 9.91
CA VAL A 113 15.59 35.07 10.54
C VAL A 113 15.84 34.99 12.05
N VAL A 114 15.20 34.04 12.74
CA VAL A 114 15.42 33.87 14.19
C VAL A 114 16.82 33.37 14.52
N GLY A 115 17.41 32.54 13.65
CA GLY A 115 18.80 32.12 13.75
C GLY A 115 19.77 33.31 13.60
N GLU A 116 19.58 34.15 12.59
CA GLU A 116 20.39 35.35 12.35
C GLU A 116 20.31 36.37 13.50
N LEU A 117 19.15 36.47 14.16
CA LEU A 117 18.94 37.31 15.34
C LEU A 117 19.48 36.70 16.65
N GLY A 118 20.19 35.56 16.59
CA GLY A 118 20.79 34.90 17.76
C GLY A 118 19.80 34.15 18.65
N GLY A 119 18.58 33.90 18.18
CA GLY A 119 17.50 33.26 18.95
C GLY A 119 17.55 31.73 19.01
N PHE A 120 18.55 31.09 18.39
CA PHE A 120 18.59 29.64 18.17
C PHE A 120 18.51 28.81 19.47
N SER A 121 19.14 29.27 20.56
CA SER A 121 19.12 28.59 21.86
C SER A 121 17.72 28.57 22.50
N LYS A 122 16.94 29.65 22.36
CA LYS A 122 15.55 29.71 22.85
C LYS A 122 14.61 28.89 21.96
N TRP A 123 14.86 28.90 20.66
CA TRP A 123 14.11 28.11 19.68
C TRP A 123 14.30 26.60 19.87
N ALA A 124 15.52 26.15 20.13
CA ALA A 124 15.81 24.75 20.42
C ALA A 124 15.03 24.25 21.65
N LYS A 125 14.95 25.06 22.72
CA LYS A 125 14.16 24.76 23.91
C LYS A 125 12.66 24.68 23.64
N PHE A 126 12.12 25.56 22.79
CA PHE A 126 10.71 25.51 22.38
C PHE A 126 10.39 24.25 21.56
N TYR A 127 11.30 23.82 20.70
CA TYR A 127 11.08 22.66 19.82
C TYR A 127 11.15 21.31 20.54
N GLU A 128 11.74 21.25 21.74
CA GLU A 128 11.72 20.03 22.57
C GLU A 128 10.29 19.56 22.87
N HIS A 129 9.33 20.48 22.98
CA HIS A 129 7.92 20.15 23.23
C HIS A 129 7.19 19.55 22.03
N TYR A 130 7.78 19.60 20.82
CA TYR A 130 7.21 19.05 19.59
C TYR A 130 7.93 17.79 19.10
N ARG A 131 8.73 17.16 19.98
CA ARG A 131 9.47 15.94 19.66
C ARG A 131 8.55 14.82 19.15
N ASP A 132 7.38 14.64 19.76
CA ASP A 132 6.39 13.64 19.32
C ASP A 132 5.90 13.85 17.88
N ALA A 133 5.77 15.10 17.44
CA ALA A 133 5.38 15.40 16.07
C ALA A 133 6.50 15.08 15.07
N ARG A 134 7.76 15.30 15.48
CA ARG A 134 8.94 14.92 14.70
C ARG A 134 9.07 13.40 14.58
N ASP A 135 8.86 12.68 15.67
CA ASP A 135 8.97 11.22 15.68
C ASP A 135 7.92 10.59 14.75
N LYS A 136 6.67 11.09 14.79
CA LYS A 136 5.62 10.69 13.85
C LYS A 136 5.96 10.99 12.39
N LEU A 137 6.61 12.11 12.10
CA LEU A 137 7.09 12.42 10.74
C LEU A 137 8.21 11.49 10.30
N GLY A 138 9.05 11.03 11.25
CA GLY A 138 10.07 10.00 11.02
C GLY A 138 9.47 8.65 10.67
N ASP A 139 8.46 8.20 11.42
CA ASP A 139 7.75 6.94 11.17
C ASP A 139 7.06 6.92 9.80
N LEU A 140 6.61 8.08 9.33
CA LEU A 140 6.02 8.26 8.01
C LEU A 140 7.05 8.42 6.88
N GLY A 141 8.35 8.38 7.17
CA GLY A 141 9.42 8.59 6.19
C GLY A 141 9.43 10.00 5.58
N ALA A 142 8.78 10.96 6.23
CA ALA A 142 8.56 12.31 5.72
C ALA A 142 9.62 13.33 6.20
N LEU A 143 10.67 12.87 6.90
CA LEU A 143 11.80 13.72 7.26
C LEU A 143 12.72 13.92 6.05
N PRO A 144 13.13 15.16 5.74
CA PRO A 144 14.05 15.42 4.65
C PRO A 144 15.40 14.75 4.91
N SER A 145 15.86 13.92 3.97
CA SER A 145 17.22 13.37 4.01
C SER A 145 18.21 14.53 3.83
N VAL A 146 19.24 14.57 4.66
CA VAL A 146 20.22 15.66 4.77
C VAL A 146 21.20 15.66 3.56
N SER A 147 20.69 15.53 2.34
CA SER A 147 21.45 15.70 1.09
C SER A 147 21.08 16.98 0.34
N ALA A 148 20.00 17.67 0.71
CA ALA A 148 19.56 18.90 0.03
C ALA A 148 20.09 20.21 0.64
N LEU A 149 20.96 20.16 1.67
CA LEU A 149 21.58 21.35 2.27
C LEU A 149 22.98 21.68 1.70
N ASP A 150 23.42 21.04 0.61
CA ASP A 150 24.59 21.50 -0.14
C ASP A 150 24.23 22.66 -1.09
N VAL A 151 23.46 23.63 -0.60
CA VAL A 151 23.22 24.88 -1.30
C VAL A 151 24.34 25.85 -0.94
N SER A 152 25.33 25.88 -1.83
CA SER A 152 26.11 27.07 -2.17
C SER A 152 27.10 27.58 -1.10
N ARG A 153 28.20 26.85 -0.90
CA ARG A 153 29.52 27.45 -0.62
C ARG A 153 30.44 27.30 -1.84
N ARG A 154 30.14 28.05 -2.90
CA ARG A 154 31.13 28.40 -3.94
C ARG A 154 30.81 29.80 -4.45
N GLY A 155 31.70 30.75 -4.19
CA GLY A 155 31.70 32.05 -4.87
C GLY A 155 31.93 33.28 -3.99
N LYS A 156 33.11 33.39 -3.37
CA LYS A 156 34.13 34.46 -3.53
C LYS A 156 35.05 34.49 -2.32
#